data_AF-A0A952P127-F1
#
_entry.id   AF-A0A952P127-F1
#
_cell.length_a   1.000
_cell.length_b   1.000
_cell.length_c   1.000
_cell.angle_alpha   90.00
_cell.angle_beta   90.00
_cell.angle_gamma   90.00
#
_symmetry.space_group_name_H-M   'P 1'
#
loop_
_entity.id
_entity.type
_entity.pdbx_description
1 polymer ?
#
loop_
_entity_poly.entity_id
_entity_poly.type
_entity_poly.pdbx_seq_one_letter_code
_entity_poly.pdbx_strand_id
1 'polypeptide(L)'
;MLKFDAHGILVDTQAGDGGDSANRAGLWALLGHAQPLDLFEQKGFLVRHPFQEPWNHPGNFTRDQLLPYVAGLWRQGEIKAARRVFWRHLRRGFFAQNLDRDQPGTRKKPWPHRYRDDRDERAFSWFDFADPLMPDHIFHLILCARLWPLYIFGIFGYPWLLINIFGHGLFSRSDDEGQILSQCLRAGRPFVAFYRFVKPDYRESLRRYWDERRRMGEIADALIEQVEVNPRLQTLD
;
A
#
# COMPACT_ATOMS: atom_id res chain seq x y z
N MET A 1 -6.99 10.73 -16.90
CA MET A 1 -6.37 9.73 -17.80
C MET A 1 -5.12 9.21 -17.14
N LEU A 2 -5.18 7.95 -16.74
CA LEU A 2 -4.05 7.21 -16.17
C LEU A 2 -2.86 7.21 -17.13
N LYS A 3 -1.66 7.40 -16.57
CA LYS A 3 -0.41 7.41 -17.33
C LYS A 3 0.37 6.12 -17.08
N PHE A 4 0.74 5.45 -18.15
CA PHE A 4 1.60 4.27 -18.11
C PHE A 4 2.96 4.61 -18.72
N ASP A 5 4.01 4.02 -18.18
CA ASP A 5 5.35 4.12 -18.75
C ASP A 5 5.54 3.17 -19.95
N ALA A 6 6.76 3.13 -20.50
CA ALA A 6 7.09 2.24 -21.62
C ALA A 6 7.01 0.74 -21.29
N HIS A 7 6.93 0.39 -20.00
CA HIS A 7 6.82 -0.98 -19.50
C HIS A 7 5.38 -1.35 -19.11
N GLY A 8 4.41 -0.46 -19.37
CA GLY A 8 3.01 -0.68 -19.00
C GLY A 8 2.75 -0.54 -17.50
N ILE A 9 3.64 0.12 -16.76
CA ILE A 9 3.52 0.37 -15.33
C ILE A 9 2.83 1.70 -15.10
N LEU A 10 1.84 1.69 -14.21
CA LEU A 10 1.12 2.89 -13.80
C LEU A 10 2.03 3.83 -12.99
N VAL A 11 2.18 5.08 -13.44
CA VAL A 11 3.06 6.11 -12.82
C VAL A 11 2.25 7.29 -12.30
N ASP A 12 2.87 8.14 -11.47
CA ASP A 12 2.24 9.39 -11.02
C ASP A 12 1.99 10.31 -12.24
N THR A 13 0.76 10.75 -12.43
CA THR A 13 0.41 11.61 -13.57
C THR A 13 0.89 13.05 -13.38
N GLN A 14 0.96 13.52 -12.13
CA GLN A 14 1.41 14.86 -11.79
C GLN A 14 2.93 14.96 -11.72
N ALA A 15 3.59 14.06 -10.96
CA ALA A 15 5.05 14.05 -10.84
C ALA A 15 5.73 13.47 -12.09
N GLY A 16 5.02 12.62 -12.83
CA GLY A 16 5.55 11.98 -14.04
C GLY A 16 6.57 10.88 -13.74
N ASP A 17 6.54 10.33 -12.51
CA ASP A 17 7.58 9.47 -11.97
C ASP A 17 7.02 8.18 -11.34
N GLY A 18 7.90 7.20 -11.11
CA GLY A 18 7.56 5.89 -10.56
C GLY A 18 7.50 5.78 -9.04
N GLY A 19 7.55 6.90 -8.31
CA GLY A 19 7.72 6.91 -6.85
C GLY A 19 6.65 6.14 -6.07
N ASP A 20 5.40 6.15 -6.55
CA ASP A 20 4.31 5.33 -5.96
C ASP A 20 3.72 4.31 -6.94
N SER A 21 4.51 3.83 -7.91
CA SER A 21 4.00 2.89 -8.91
C SER A 21 3.54 1.57 -8.31
N ALA A 22 4.22 1.05 -7.30
CA ALA A 22 3.81 -0.19 -6.64
C ALA A 22 2.46 -0.05 -5.90
N ASN A 23 2.23 1.08 -5.23
CA ASN A 23 0.93 1.42 -4.64
C ASN A 23 -0.14 1.43 -5.72
N ARG A 24 0.07 2.23 -6.77
CA ARG A 24 -0.90 2.43 -7.86
C ARG A 24 -1.21 1.15 -8.60
N ALA A 25 -0.19 0.39 -9.01
CA ALA A 25 -0.36 -0.89 -9.68
C ALA A 25 -1.07 -1.90 -8.78
N GLY A 26 -0.70 -1.96 -7.50
CA GLY A 26 -1.37 -2.80 -6.50
C GLY A 26 -2.85 -2.49 -6.32
N LEU A 27 -3.16 -1.21 -6.20
CA LEU A 27 -4.53 -0.71 -6.05
C LEU A 27 -5.35 -0.96 -7.31
N TRP A 28 -4.81 -0.65 -8.50
CA TRP A 28 -5.49 -0.89 -9.77
C TRP A 28 -5.74 -2.39 -10.01
N ALA A 29 -4.78 -3.23 -9.62
CA ALA A 29 -4.93 -4.69 -9.59
C ALA A 29 -6.04 -5.14 -8.64
N LEU A 30 -6.10 -4.60 -7.42
CA LEU A 30 -7.15 -4.90 -6.45
C LEU A 30 -8.55 -4.56 -7.00
N LEU A 31 -8.65 -3.47 -7.77
CA LEU A 31 -9.88 -3.02 -8.42
C LEU A 31 -10.29 -3.88 -9.63
N GLY A 32 -9.48 -4.87 -10.00
CA GLY A 32 -9.80 -5.85 -11.06
C GLY A 32 -9.11 -5.61 -12.39
N HIS A 33 -8.19 -4.65 -12.47
CA HIS A 33 -7.45 -4.37 -13.70
C HIS A 33 -6.09 -5.09 -13.67
N ALA A 34 -5.80 -5.92 -14.67
CA ALA A 34 -4.52 -6.62 -14.75
C ALA A 34 -3.33 -5.64 -14.78
N GLN A 35 -2.26 -5.97 -14.05
CA GLN A 35 -1.06 -5.16 -13.87
C GLN A 35 0.16 -6.09 -13.77
N PRO A 36 1.34 -5.69 -14.26
CA PRO A 36 2.55 -6.52 -14.24
C PRO A 36 3.21 -6.51 -12.86
N LEU A 37 2.51 -7.02 -11.85
CA LEU A 37 2.96 -6.97 -10.45
C LEU A 37 4.23 -7.79 -10.23
N ASP A 38 4.45 -8.85 -11.00
CA ASP A 38 5.64 -9.71 -10.94
C ASP A 38 6.95 -8.94 -11.16
N LEU A 39 6.92 -7.83 -11.92
CA LEU A 39 8.10 -7.00 -12.15
C LEU A 39 8.63 -6.32 -10.88
N PHE A 40 7.75 -6.05 -9.91
CA PHE A 40 8.09 -5.35 -8.66
C PHE A 40 8.63 -6.29 -7.58
N GLU A 41 8.39 -7.61 -7.70
CA GLU A 41 8.77 -8.58 -6.68
C GLU A 41 9.93 -9.45 -7.12
N GLN A 42 11.00 -9.45 -6.31
CA GLN A 42 12.19 -10.25 -6.55
C GLN A 42 12.54 -11.06 -5.30
N LYS A 43 12.21 -12.36 -5.31
CA LYS A 43 12.52 -13.31 -4.21
C LYS A 43 12.03 -12.84 -2.83
N GLY A 44 10.90 -12.16 -2.81
CA GLY A 44 10.15 -11.61 -1.69
C GLY A 44 10.53 -10.18 -1.31
N PHE A 45 11.49 -9.58 -2.01
CA PHE A 45 11.78 -8.16 -1.92
C PHE A 45 10.95 -7.38 -2.92
N LEU A 46 10.47 -6.22 -2.50
CA LEU A 46 9.67 -5.33 -3.34
C LEU A 46 10.43 -4.06 -3.71
N VAL A 47 10.11 -3.47 -4.86
CA VAL A 47 10.64 -2.16 -5.30
C VAL A 47 9.49 -1.24 -5.67
N ARG A 48 9.67 0.08 -5.55
CA ARG A 48 8.60 1.06 -5.85
C ARG A 48 8.36 1.17 -7.35
N HIS A 49 9.44 1.09 -8.13
CA HIS A 49 9.42 1.02 -9.59
C HIS A 49 10.61 0.19 -10.08
N PRO A 50 10.44 -0.86 -10.88
CA PRO A 50 11.52 -1.76 -11.28
C PRO A 50 12.61 -1.13 -12.15
N PHE A 51 12.28 -0.10 -12.93
CA PHE A 51 13.16 0.45 -13.96
C PHE A 51 13.64 1.89 -13.71
N GLN A 52 13.31 2.48 -12.55
CA GLN A 52 13.62 3.89 -12.29
C GLN A 52 14.37 4.05 -10.97
N GLU A 53 15.55 4.68 -11.02
CA GLU A 53 16.29 5.05 -9.82
C GLU A 53 15.67 6.30 -9.17
N PRO A 54 15.64 6.38 -7.83
CA PRO A 54 16.15 5.40 -6.86
C PRO A 54 15.11 4.32 -6.47
N TRP A 55 13.93 4.33 -7.08
CA TRP A 55 12.78 3.50 -6.71
C TRP A 55 12.89 2.02 -7.08
N ASN A 56 13.86 1.65 -7.91
CA ASN A 56 14.28 0.28 -8.19
C ASN A 56 15.09 -0.35 -7.06
N HIS A 57 15.44 0.41 -6.02
CA HIS A 57 16.11 -0.13 -4.85
C HIS A 57 15.12 -0.66 -3.80
N PRO A 58 15.25 -1.92 -3.34
CA PRO A 58 14.32 -2.48 -2.36
C PRO A 58 14.28 -1.72 -1.03
N GLY A 59 15.41 -1.08 -0.68
CA GLY A 59 15.54 -0.28 0.53
C GLY A 59 14.67 0.98 0.57
N ASN A 60 14.03 1.36 -0.55
CA ASN A 60 13.09 2.48 -0.60
C ASN A 60 11.64 2.04 -0.46
N PHE A 61 11.33 0.74 -0.44
CA PHE A 61 9.95 0.27 -0.44
C PHE A 61 9.25 0.45 0.92
N THR A 62 8.27 1.35 0.94
CA THR A 62 7.57 1.79 2.15
C THR A 62 6.31 0.98 2.43
N ARG A 63 5.78 1.15 3.64
CA ARG A 63 4.54 0.48 4.08
C ARG A 63 3.33 0.86 3.23
N ASP A 64 3.23 2.12 2.82
CA ASP A 64 2.13 2.64 2.00
C ASP A 64 2.07 1.99 0.62
N GLN A 65 3.20 1.52 0.10
CA GLN A 65 3.28 0.74 -1.13
C GLN A 65 2.93 -0.73 -0.88
N LEU A 66 3.34 -1.27 0.27
CA LEU A 66 3.16 -2.68 0.62
C LEU A 66 1.69 -3.11 0.65
N LEU A 67 0.83 -2.35 1.34
CA LEU A 67 -0.55 -2.79 1.63
C LEU A 67 -1.42 -2.88 0.36
N PRO A 68 -1.41 -1.89 -0.56
CA PRO A 68 -2.12 -2.02 -1.84
C PRO A 68 -1.47 -3.06 -2.74
N TYR A 69 -0.14 -3.12 -2.79
CA TYR A 69 0.58 -4.06 -3.66
C TYR A 69 0.25 -5.52 -3.34
N VAL A 70 0.31 -5.93 -2.06
CA VAL A 70 -0.03 -7.32 -1.70
C VAL A 70 -1.52 -7.63 -1.86
N ALA A 71 -2.40 -6.64 -1.76
CA ALA A 71 -3.82 -6.81 -2.07
C ALA A 71 -4.03 -7.05 -3.57
N GLY A 72 -3.30 -6.33 -4.43
CA GLY A 72 -3.26 -6.56 -5.87
C GLY A 72 -2.77 -7.97 -6.22
N LEU A 73 -1.68 -8.44 -5.61
CA LEU A 73 -1.19 -9.81 -5.81
C LEU A 73 -2.26 -10.84 -5.46
N TRP A 74 -2.95 -10.65 -4.33
CA TRP A 74 -4.05 -11.52 -3.93
C TRP A 74 -5.18 -11.53 -4.95
N ARG A 75 -5.57 -10.35 -5.46
CA ARG A 75 -6.67 -10.20 -6.41
C ARG A 75 -6.37 -10.88 -7.75
N GLN A 76 -5.13 -10.81 -8.21
CA GLN A 76 -4.69 -11.46 -9.45
C GLN A 76 -4.34 -12.95 -9.29
N GLY A 77 -4.43 -13.50 -8.08
CA GLY A 77 -4.12 -14.92 -7.84
C GLY A 77 -2.62 -15.23 -7.69
N GLU A 78 -1.77 -14.21 -7.57
CA GLU A 78 -0.31 -14.32 -7.40
C GLU A 78 0.11 -14.69 -5.97
N ILE A 79 -0.54 -15.73 -5.42
CA ILE A 79 -0.43 -16.14 -4.02
C ILE A 79 1.01 -16.57 -3.67
N LYS A 80 1.76 -17.13 -4.64
CA LYS A 80 3.16 -17.52 -4.44
C LYS A 80 4.04 -16.30 -4.14
N ALA A 81 3.85 -15.20 -4.88
CA ALA A 81 4.56 -13.95 -4.63
C ALA A 81 4.16 -13.36 -3.27
N ALA A 82 2.86 -13.29 -2.98
CA ALA A 82 2.36 -12.80 -1.69
C ALA A 82 2.95 -13.58 -0.49
N ARG A 83 3.09 -14.91 -0.60
CA ARG A 83 3.77 -15.74 0.41
C ARG A 83 5.25 -15.41 0.54
N ARG A 84 5.98 -15.23 -0.56
CA ARG A 84 7.40 -14.83 -0.51
C ARG A 84 7.56 -13.49 0.22
N VAL A 85 6.69 -12.53 -0.09
CA VAL A 85 6.65 -11.21 0.57
C VAL A 85 6.38 -11.37 2.07
N PHE A 86 5.38 -12.15 2.47
CA PHE A 86 5.09 -12.42 3.88
C PHE A 86 6.31 -12.98 4.62
N TRP A 87 6.92 -14.05 4.10
CA TRP A 87 8.05 -14.69 4.77
C TRP A 87 9.29 -13.79 4.84
N ARG A 88 9.48 -12.87 3.89
CA ARG A 88 10.54 -11.85 3.98
C ARG A 88 10.26 -10.83 5.08
N HIS A 89 9.03 -10.37 5.21
CA HIS A 89 8.65 -9.48 6.30
C HIS A 89 8.77 -10.17 7.67
N LEU A 90 8.36 -11.44 7.79
CA LEU A 90 8.56 -12.21 9.02
C LEU A 90 10.05 -12.28 9.41
N ARG A 91 10.93 -12.59 8.46
CA ARG A 91 12.39 -12.63 8.71
C ARG A 91 12.98 -11.27 9.11
N ARG A 92 12.33 -10.17 8.71
CA ARG A 92 12.71 -8.81 9.11
C ARG A 92 12.06 -8.37 10.44
N GLY A 93 11.36 -9.27 11.15
CA GLY A 93 10.62 -8.90 12.36
C GLY A 93 9.44 -7.98 12.10
N PHE A 94 8.82 -8.09 10.91
CA PHE A 94 7.71 -7.25 10.45
C PHE A 94 8.02 -5.75 10.39
N PHE A 95 9.25 -5.40 10.02
CA PHE A 95 9.59 -4.06 9.54
C PHE A 95 9.41 -3.97 8.01
N ALA A 96 8.99 -2.80 7.53
CA ALA A 96 8.99 -2.44 6.12
C ALA A 96 10.44 -2.39 5.56
N GLN A 97 10.58 -2.29 4.23
CA GLN A 97 11.91 -2.33 3.61
C GLN A 97 12.62 -0.97 3.57
N ASN A 98 11.89 0.10 3.90
CA ASN A 98 12.29 1.50 3.81
C ASN A 98 13.43 1.87 4.77
N LEU A 99 14.58 1.24 4.61
CA LEU A 99 15.83 1.47 5.34
C LEU A 99 16.68 2.57 4.69
N ASP A 100 16.40 2.92 3.44
CA ASP A 100 17.06 3.97 2.70
C ASP A 100 16.15 5.21 2.61
N ARG A 101 16.74 6.36 2.29
CA ARG A 101 15.96 7.53 1.87
C ARG A 101 15.87 7.49 0.34
N ASP A 102 14.90 8.19 -0.23
CA ASP A 102 14.65 8.27 -1.68
C ASP A 102 15.77 9.04 -2.44
N GLN A 103 17.03 8.75 -2.11
CA GLN A 103 18.28 9.24 -2.69
C GLN A 103 19.32 8.10 -2.70
N PRO A 104 20.05 7.90 -3.81
CA PRO A 104 21.06 6.86 -3.92
C PRO A 104 22.13 6.91 -2.80
N GLY A 105 22.45 5.75 -2.23
CA GLY A 105 23.50 5.62 -1.22
C GLY A 105 23.14 6.15 0.18
N THR A 106 21.90 6.57 0.42
CA THR A 106 21.46 7.03 1.74
C THR A 106 20.92 5.88 2.59
N ARG A 107 21.05 6.00 3.92
CA ARG A 107 20.48 5.06 4.90
C ARG A 107 19.85 5.83 6.05
N LYS A 108 18.70 5.35 6.50
CA LYS A 108 18.05 5.76 7.75
C LYS A 108 18.82 5.21 8.95
N LYS A 109 18.75 5.92 10.08
CA LYS A 109 19.47 5.57 11.31
C LYS A 109 18.55 5.70 12.54
N PRO A 110 18.48 4.67 13.41
CA PRO A 110 17.61 4.65 14.58
C PRO A 110 18.12 5.52 15.75
N TRP A 111 18.93 6.54 15.47
CA TRP A 111 19.48 7.47 16.46
C TRP A 111 19.51 8.89 15.89
N PRO A 112 19.68 9.92 16.72
CA PRO A 112 19.63 11.31 16.25
C PRO A 112 20.72 11.61 15.21
N HIS A 113 20.33 12.14 14.05
CA HIS A 113 21.27 12.49 12.98
C HIS A 113 20.72 13.56 12.03
N ARG A 114 21.63 14.23 11.33
CA ARG A 114 21.30 15.11 10.20
C ARG A 114 21.38 14.33 8.89
N TYR A 115 20.54 14.71 7.94
CA TYR A 115 20.47 14.13 6.61
C TYR A 115 20.02 15.17 5.59
N ARG A 116 20.08 14.82 4.29
CA ARG A 116 19.45 15.61 3.22
C ARG A 116 18.12 14.97 2.84
N ASP A 117 17.05 15.75 2.85
CA ASP A 117 15.71 15.29 2.46
C ASP A 117 15.54 15.24 0.94
N ASP A 118 14.36 14.84 0.49
CA ASP A 118 13.97 14.74 -0.93
C ASP A 118 14.08 16.07 -1.70
N ARG A 119 14.14 17.21 -0.99
CA ARG A 119 14.32 18.55 -1.57
C ARG A 119 15.77 19.04 -1.51
N ASP A 120 16.69 18.15 -1.15
CA ASP A 120 18.11 18.43 -0.91
C ASP A 120 18.37 19.39 0.27
N GLU A 121 17.39 19.56 1.16
CA GLU A 121 17.48 20.42 2.34
C GLU A 121 18.04 19.64 3.55
N ARG A 122 18.75 20.34 4.43
CA ARG A 122 19.29 19.73 5.65
C ARG A 122 18.20 19.56 6.70
N ALA A 123 17.85 18.32 6.97
CA ALA A 123 16.91 17.95 8.01
C ALA A 123 17.60 17.27 9.20
N PHE A 124 16.92 17.23 10.33
CA PHE A 124 17.32 16.50 11.52
C PHE A 124 16.19 15.56 11.94
N SER A 125 16.52 14.32 12.25
CA SER A 125 15.59 13.39 12.89
C SER A 125 16.19 12.87 14.18
N TRP A 126 15.34 12.77 15.22
CA TRP A 126 15.66 12.09 16.47
C TRP A 126 15.73 10.57 16.30
N PHE A 127 14.88 10.02 15.43
CA PHE A 127 14.79 8.60 15.14
C PHE A 127 14.22 8.42 13.73
N ASP A 128 14.99 7.78 12.84
CA ASP A 128 14.54 7.47 11.50
C ASP A 128 14.92 6.04 11.16
N PHE A 129 13.95 5.14 11.07
CA PHE A 129 14.21 3.74 10.78
C PHE A 129 13.11 3.18 9.87
N ALA A 130 13.22 1.91 9.51
CA ALA A 130 12.13 1.23 8.81
C ALA A 130 10.85 1.27 9.64
N ASP A 131 9.70 1.41 8.97
CA ASP A 131 8.42 1.47 9.65
C ASP A 131 8.04 0.10 10.21
N PRO A 132 7.63 0.00 11.48
CA PRO A 132 7.05 -1.23 12.00
C PRO A 132 5.68 -1.48 11.36
N LEU A 133 5.39 -2.74 11.03
CA LEU A 133 4.06 -3.15 10.64
C LEU A 133 3.21 -3.38 11.89
N MET A 134 2.01 -2.79 11.88
CA MET A 134 1.02 -2.95 12.93
C MET A 134 0.29 -4.30 12.81
N PRO A 135 -0.42 -4.75 13.85
CA PRO A 135 -1.12 -6.03 13.81
C PRO A 135 -2.07 -6.21 12.62
N ASP A 136 -2.80 -5.18 12.21
CA ASP A 136 -3.67 -5.21 11.03
C ASP A 136 -2.87 -5.37 9.73
N HIS A 137 -1.74 -4.65 9.59
CA HIS A 137 -0.87 -4.77 8.43
C HIS A 137 -0.32 -6.20 8.29
N ILE A 138 0.14 -6.79 9.39
CA ILE A 138 0.65 -8.17 9.42
C ILE A 138 -0.47 -9.14 9.03
N PHE A 139 -1.66 -8.94 9.59
CA PHE A 139 -2.80 -9.79 9.30
C PHE A 139 -3.29 -9.64 7.85
N HIS A 140 -3.22 -8.44 7.28
CA HIS A 140 -3.48 -8.20 5.86
C HIS A 140 -2.53 -8.99 4.97
N LEU A 141 -1.23 -9.06 5.31
CA LEU A 141 -0.27 -9.92 4.60
C LEU A 141 -0.67 -11.40 4.70
N ILE A 142 -1.09 -11.87 5.89
CA ILE A 142 -1.57 -13.25 6.11
C ILE A 142 -2.78 -13.57 5.22
N LEU A 143 -3.76 -12.66 5.19
CA LEU A 143 -4.97 -12.76 4.39
C LEU A 143 -4.64 -12.80 2.89
N CYS A 144 -3.80 -11.89 2.41
CA CYS A 144 -3.40 -11.82 1.00
C CYS A 144 -2.59 -13.06 0.57
N ALA A 145 -1.71 -13.56 1.43
CA ALA A 145 -0.91 -14.76 1.17
C ALA A 145 -1.66 -16.10 1.35
N ARG A 146 -2.95 -16.06 1.74
CA ARG A 146 -3.80 -17.23 2.03
C ARG A 146 -3.09 -18.22 2.97
N LEU A 147 -2.52 -17.71 4.07
CA LEU A 147 -1.85 -18.50 5.10
C LEU A 147 -2.86 -18.92 6.17
N TRP A 148 -3.79 -19.80 5.78
CA TRP A 148 -4.92 -20.26 6.59
C TRP A 148 -4.59 -20.68 8.03
N PRO A 149 -3.47 -21.36 8.37
CA PRO A 149 -3.18 -21.72 9.76
C PRO A 149 -2.89 -20.49 10.63
N LEU A 150 -2.49 -19.38 10.02
CA LEU A 150 -2.20 -18.11 10.70
C LEU A 150 -3.43 -17.22 10.82
N TYR A 151 -4.62 -17.66 10.35
CA TYR A 151 -5.84 -16.84 10.46
C TYR A 151 -6.28 -16.62 11.91
N ILE A 152 -5.82 -17.45 12.84
CA ILE A 152 -6.02 -17.26 14.28
C ILE A 152 -5.49 -15.90 14.78
N PHE A 153 -4.47 -15.32 14.12
CA PHE A 153 -3.98 -13.99 14.44
C PHE A 153 -4.97 -12.86 14.09
N GLY A 154 -6.10 -13.19 13.44
CA GLY A 154 -7.20 -12.26 13.22
C GLY A 154 -7.79 -11.70 14.52
N ILE A 155 -7.62 -12.40 15.65
CA ILE A 155 -7.98 -11.88 16.99
C ILE A 155 -7.23 -10.60 17.35
N PHE A 156 -6.04 -10.37 16.78
CA PHE A 156 -5.29 -9.12 16.95
C PHE A 156 -5.42 -8.20 15.72
N GLY A 157 -5.41 -8.79 14.51
CA GLY A 157 -5.45 -8.03 13.27
C GLY A 157 -6.76 -7.27 13.06
N TYR A 158 -7.91 -7.92 13.27
CA TYR A 158 -9.20 -7.28 13.04
C TYR A 158 -9.52 -6.15 14.03
N PRO A 159 -9.34 -6.31 15.35
CA PRO A 159 -9.54 -5.19 16.28
C PRO A 159 -8.62 -4.01 15.98
N TRP A 160 -7.37 -4.26 15.59
CA TRP A 160 -6.45 -3.18 15.22
C TRP A 160 -6.88 -2.47 13.94
N LEU A 161 -7.41 -3.19 12.96
CA LEU A 161 -7.96 -2.59 11.75
C LEU A 161 -9.15 -1.67 12.07
N LEU A 162 -10.04 -2.07 12.99
CA LEU A 162 -11.14 -1.20 13.45
C LEU A 162 -10.63 0.08 14.11
N ILE A 163 -9.60 -0.02 14.96
CA ILE A 163 -8.95 1.14 15.58
C ILE A 163 -8.36 2.07 14.51
N ASN A 164 -7.66 1.51 13.52
CA ASN A 164 -7.07 2.28 12.42
C ASN A 164 -8.16 2.95 11.56
N ILE A 165 -9.27 2.27 11.25
CA ILE A 165 -10.41 2.86 10.53
C ILE A 165 -10.97 4.05 11.31
N PHE A 166 -11.20 3.86 12.61
CA PHE A 166 -11.72 4.90 13.49
C PHE A 166 -10.78 6.11 13.57
N GLY A 167 -9.49 5.88 13.84
CA GLY A 167 -8.48 6.93 13.91
C GLY A 167 -8.32 7.68 12.60
N HIS A 168 -8.32 6.97 11.47
CA HIS A 168 -8.21 7.59 10.15
C HIS A 168 -9.41 8.50 9.85
N GLY A 169 -10.64 8.08 10.19
CA GLY A 169 -11.83 8.91 10.00
C GLY A 169 -11.87 10.18 10.85
N LEU A 170 -11.33 10.12 12.08
CA LEU A 170 -11.31 11.28 12.98
C LEU A 170 -10.23 12.30 12.63
N PHE A 171 -9.04 11.84 12.22
CA PHE A 171 -7.86 12.69 12.13
C PHE A 171 -7.35 12.93 10.71
N SER A 172 -7.70 12.10 9.72
CA SER A 172 -7.24 12.26 8.34
C SER A 172 -8.38 12.71 7.43
N ARG A 173 -8.41 14.02 7.15
CA ARG A 173 -9.40 14.64 6.27
C ARG A 173 -8.95 14.69 4.80
N SER A 174 -7.75 14.25 4.42
CA SER A 174 -7.27 14.42 3.03
C SER A 174 -6.09 13.55 2.58
N ASP A 175 -5.79 12.44 3.25
CA ASP A 175 -4.62 11.62 2.90
C ASP A 175 -4.96 10.42 2.01
N ASP A 176 -3.93 9.74 1.50
CA ASP A 176 -4.02 8.55 0.66
C ASP A 176 -4.77 7.41 1.38
N GLU A 177 -6.05 7.25 1.05
CA GLU A 177 -6.92 6.20 1.61
C GLU A 177 -6.67 4.81 1.01
N GLY A 178 -5.78 4.70 0.01
CA GLY A 178 -5.53 3.45 -0.70
C GLY A 178 -5.07 2.32 0.23
N GLN A 179 -4.27 2.66 1.25
CA GLN A 179 -3.82 1.69 2.26
C GLN A 179 -4.99 1.10 3.05
N ILE A 180 -5.82 1.95 3.64
CA ILE A 180 -6.88 1.50 4.53
C ILE A 180 -8.01 0.81 3.77
N LEU A 181 -8.33 1.31 2.57
CA LEU A 181 -9.31 0.67 1.70
C LEU A 181 -8.82 -0.67 1.20
N SER A 182 -7.53 -0.84 0.88
CA SER A 182 -6.97 -2.14 0.50
C SER A 182 -7.16 -3.19 1.59
N GLN A 183 -6.94 -2.79 2.85
CA GLN A 183 -7.18 -3.67 4.00
C GLN A 183 -8.68 -3.97 4.18
N CYS A 184 -9.55 -2.95 4.09
CA CYS A 184 -10.99 -3.12 4.24
C CYS A 184 -11.58 -4.04 3.17
N LEU A 185 -11.22 -3.81 1.90
CA LEU A 185 -11.67 -4.60 0.76
C LEU A 185 -11.24 -6.07 0.91
N ARG A 186 -10.01 -6.31 1.38
CA ARG A 186 -9.55 -7.67 1.64
C ARG A 186 -10.23 -8.30 2.86
N ALA A 187 -10.41 -7.55 3.94
CA ALA A 187 -11.05 -8.02 5.17
C ALA A 187 -12.55 -8.33 4.98
N GLY A 188 -13.19 -7.65 4.04
CA GLY A 188 -14.52 -7.96 3.54
C GLY A 188 -15.60 -6.98 4.01
N ARG A 189 -16.85 -7.34 3.70
CA ARG A 189 -18.03 -6.47 3.79
C ARG A 189 -18.20 -5.74 5.14
N PRO A 190 -18.01 -6.37 6.31
CA PRO A 190 -18.18 -5.68 7.59
C PRO A 190 -17.21 -4.50 7.77
N PHE A 191 -15.97 -4.62 7.29
CA PHE A 191 -14.95 -3.58 7.43
C PHE A 191 -15.19 -2.42 6.45
N VAL A 192 -15.63 -2.72 5.23
CA VAL A 192 -16.07 -1.68 4.27
C VAL A 192 -17.30 -0.93 4.79
N ALA A 193 -18.25 -1.63 5.39
CA ALA A 193 -19.43 -0.99 6.00
C ALA A 193 -19.03 -0.09 7.19
N PHE A 194 -18.12 -0.57 8.04
CA PHE A 194 -17.62 0.22 9.16
C PHE A 194 -16.81 1.45 8.70
N TYR A 195 -15.98 1.29 7.67
CA TYR A 195 -15.28 2.41 7.02
C TYR A 195 -16.26 3.50 6.56
N ARG A 196 -17.33 3.12 5.85
CA ARG A 196 -18.36 4.06 5.38
C ARG A 196 -19.11 4.73 6.52
N PHE A 197 -19.35 4.01 7.62
CA PHE A 197 -19.99 4.57 8.80
C PHE A 197 -19.12 5.63 9.46
N VAL A 198 -17.83 5.36 9.62
CA VAL A 198 -16.86 6.27 10.24
C VAL A 198 -16.54 7.47 9.34
N LYS A 199 -16.51 7.26 8.01
CA LYS A 199 -16.14 8.27 7.03
C LYS A 199 -17.26 8.48 6.00
N PRO A 200 -18.34 9.20 6.35
CA PRO A 200 -19.47 9.42 5.44
C PRO A 200 -19.10 10.26 4.21
N ASP A 201 -18.05 11.08 4.30
CA ASP A 201 -17.50 11.94 3.25
C ASP A 201 -16.45 11.24 2.36
N TYR A 202 -16.30 9.91 2.45
CA TYR A 202 -15.26 9.17 1.73
C TYR A 202 -15.24 9.45 0.21
N ARG A 203 -16.40 9.68 -0.42
CA ARG A 203 -16.48 10.01 -1.86
C ARG A 203 -15.74 11.29 -2.20
N GLU A 204 -16.00 12.35 -1.43
CA GLU A 204 -15.35 13.65 -1.61
C GLU A 204 -13.86 13.54 -1.32
N SER A 205 -13.50 12.82 -0.25
CA SER A 205 -12.10 12.60 0.11
C SER A 205 -11.32 11.84 -0.97
N LEU A 206 -11.89 10.77 -1.52
CA LEU A 206 -11.30 10.01 -2.63
C LEU A 206 -11.15 10.84 -3.89
N ARG A 207 -12.17 11.62 -4.26
CA ARG A 207 -12.11 12.54 -5.42
C ARG A 207 -11.03 13.58 -5.23
N ARG A 208 -10.99 14.25 -4.09
CA ARG A 208 -9.96 15.25 -3.79
C ARG A 208 -8.54 14.68 -3.87
N TYR A 209 -8.31 13.47 -3.36
CA TYR A 209 -6.99 12.86 -3.45
C TYR A 209 -6.65 12.39 -4.88
N TRP A 210 -7.49 11.54 -5.47
CA TRP A 210 -7.14 10.89 -6.74
C TRP A 210 -7.40 11.78 -7.95
N ASP A 211 -8.47 12.57 -7.97
CA ASP A 211 -8.81 13.43 -9.10
C ASP A 211 -8.04 14.76 -9.02
N GLU A 212 -8.21 15.53 -7.94
CA GLU A 212 -7.64 16.88 -7.86
C GLU A 212 -6.12 16.86 -7.64
N ARG A 213 -5.65 16.08 -6.65
CA ARG A 213 -4.22 16.04 -6.30
C ARG A 213 -3.42 15.18 -7.26
N ARG A 214 -3.87 13.96 -7.57
CA ARG A 214 -3.09 13.00 -8.38
C ARG A 214 -3.44 12.98 -9.87
N ARG A 215 -4.57 13.57 -10.31
CA ARG A 215 -5.07 13.55 -11.70
C ARG A 215 -5.32 12.16 -12.27
N MET A 216 -5.77 11.25 -11.42
CA MET A 216 -6.08 9.84 -11.65
C MET A 216 -7.51 9.53 -11.21
N GLY A 217 -8.49 10.34 -11.65
CA GLY A 217 -9.90 10.23 -11.26
C GLY A 217 -10.50 8.84 -11.48
N GLU A 218 -9.99 8.09 -12.47
CA GLU A 218 -10.41 6.70 -12.73
C GLU A 218 -10.18 5.76 -11.54
N ILE A 219 -9.14 6.00 -10.71
CA ILE A 219 -8.92 5.25 -9.47
C ILE A 219 -9.98 5.61 -8.43
N ALA A 220 -10.35 6.88 -8.31
CA ALA A 220 -11.43 7.29 -7.40
C ALA A 220 -12.77 6.66 -7.81
N ASP A 221 -13.11 6.69 -9.10
CA ASP A 221 -14.32 6.06 -9.63
C ASP A 221 -14.41 4.58 -9.22
N ALA A 222 -13.36 3.82 -9.54
CA ALA A 222 -13.32 2.39 -9.25
C ALA A 222 -13.30 2.09 -7.74
N LEU A 223 -12.63 2.90 -6.92
CA LEU A 223 -12.67 2.75 -5.46
C LEU A 223 -14.06 3.01 -4.88
N ILE A 224 -14.71 4.09 -5.30
CA ILE A 224 -16.07 4.42 -4.88
C ILE A 224 -17.01 3.29 -5.27
N GLU A 225 -16.91 2.80 -6.50
CA GLU A 225 -17.69 1.66 -6.97
C GLU A 225 -17.46 0.42 -6.08
N GLN A 226 -16.22 0.03 -5.78
CA GLN A 226 -15.95 -1.12 -4.92
C GLN A 226 -16.45 -0.95 -3.47
N VAL A 227 -16.45 0.26 -2.95
CA VAL A 227 -16.97 0.58 -1.61
C VAL A 227 -18.51 0.56 -1.58
N GLU A 228 -19.16 0.91 -2.68
CA GLU A 228 -20.62 0.94 -2.82
C GLU A 228 -21.22 -0.41 -3.21
N VAL A 229 -20.64 -1.05 -4.23
CA VAL A 229 -20.99 -2.37 -4.76
C VAL A 229 -20.45 -3.41 -3.79
N ASN A 230 -21.18 -3.55 -2.69
CA ASN A 230 -21.04 -4.51 -1.61
C ASN A 230 -20.16 -5.72 -1.98
N PRO A 231 -18.93 -5.87 -1.43
CA PRO A 231 -17.91 -6.72 -2.03
C PRO A 231 -18.29 -8.20 -1.92
N ARG A 232 -18.87 -8.74 -2.99
CA ARG A 232 -18.35 -9.97 -3.58
C ARG A 232 -17.23 -9.53 -4.52
N LEU A 233 -16.06 -9.22 -3.96
CA LEU A 233 -14.84 -9.47 -4.73
C LEU A 233 -14.94 -10.95 -5.06
N GLN A 234 -15.42 -11.26 -6.28
CA GLN A 234 -15.70 -12.61 -6.74
C GLN A 234 -14.50 -13.44 -6.28
N THR A 235 -14.75 -14.32 -5.30
CA THR A 235 -13.78 -15.30 -4.91
C THR A 235 -13.55 -16.06 -6.20
N LEU A 236 -12.34 -15.94 -6.74
CA LEU A 236 -11.84 -16.98 -7.63
C LEU A 236 -11.77 -18.20 -6.72
N ASP A 237 -12.88 -18.94 -6.72
CA ASP A 237 -13.06 -20.23 -6.07
C ASP A 237 -11.96 -21.19 -6.54
#